data_AF-A0A496R1Y8-F1
#
_entry.id   AF-A0A496R1Y8-F1
#
_cell.length_a   1.000
_cell.length_b   1.000
_cell.length_c   1.000
_cell.angle_alpha   90.00
_cell.angle_beta   90.00
_cell.angle_gamma   90.00
#
_symmetry.space_group_name_H-M   'P 1'
#
loop_
_entity.id
_entity.type
_entity.pdbx_description
1 polymer ?
#
loop_
_entity_poly.entity_id
_entity_poly.type
_entity_poly.pdbx_seq_one_letter_code
_entity_poly.pdbx_strand_id
1 'polypeptide(L)' 'KRLASHFTKIPSVHGRGDAGPKRGDHIWPEENFILIIYCEDNQASIIENAMEEIREGFPDEGIRCFVTG' A
#
# COMPACT_ATOMS: atom_id res chain seq x y z
N LYS A 1 9.12 14.02 -15.75
CA LYS A 1 9.82 13.12 -14.78
C LYS A 1 8.90 11.92 -14.56
N ARG A 2 9.40 10.68 -14.62
CA ARG A 2 8.57 9.48 -14.38
C ARG A 2 8.28 9.39 -12.87
N LEU A 3 7.01 9.26 -12.48
CA LEU A 3 6.62 9.07 -11.08
C LEU A 3 7.06 7.66 -10.62
N ALA A 4 7.54 7.54 -9.37
CA ALA A 4 7.90 6.28 -8.75
C ALA A 4 8.88 5.40 -9.55
N SER A 5 9.92 6.00 -10.17
CA SER A 5 10.90 5.26 -10.99
C SER A 5 11.88 4.42 -10.17
N HIS A 6 12.06 4.72 -8.88
CA HIS A 6 12.97 4.02 -7.98
C HIS A 6 12.15 3.39 -6.85
N PHE A 7 11.94 2.08 -6.92
CA PHE A 7 11.12 1.38 -5.94
C PHE A 7 11.68 -0.01 -5.62
N THR A 8 11.32 -0.51 -4.45
CA THR A 8 11.49 -1.92 -4.06
C THR A 8 10.10 -2.51 -3.82
N LYS A 9 9.83 -3.69 -4.40
CA LYS A 9 8.60 -4.45 -4.17
C LYS A 9 8.90 -5.67 -3.32
N ILE A 10 8.14 -5.85 -2.23
CA ILE A 10 8.11 -7.08 -1.44
C ILE A 10 6.76 -7.76 -1.73
N PRO A 11 6.73 -8.85 -2.52
CA PRO A 11 5.50 -9.34 -3.14
C PRO A 11 4.57 -10.14 -2.23
N SER A 12 5.10 -10.80 -1.20
CA SER A 12 4.34 -11.69 -0.30
C SER A 12 4.62 -11.28 1.14
N VAL A 13 3.76 -10.44 1.68
CA VAL A 13 3.80 -10.03 3.08
C VAL A 13 2.48 -10.36 3.78
N HIS A 14 2.58 -10.62 5.08
CA HIS A 14 1.44 -10.77 5.96
C HIS A 14 1.35 -9.57 6.89
N GLY A 15 0.15 -9.08 7.12
CA GLY A 15 -0.12 -7.93 7.97
C GLY A 15 -1.38 -8.14 8.78
N ARG A 16 -1.45 -7.47 9.93
CA ARG A 16 -2.65 -7.41 10.77
C ARG A 16 -3.08 -5.96 10.90
N GLY A 17 -4.29 -5.66 10.47
CA GLY A 17 -4.94 -4.36 10.66
C GLY A 17 -6.14 -4.45 11.60
N ASP A 18 -6.94 -3.40 11.61
CA ASP A 18 -8.18 -3.32 12.40
C ASP A 18 -9.31 -4.18 11.81
N ALA A 19 -9.20 -4.50 10.52
CA ALA A 19 -10.09 -5.46 9.86
C ALA A 19 -9.75 -6.89 10.29
N GLY A 20 -10.79 -7.74 10.39
CA GLY A 20 -10.60 -9.18 10.57
C GLY A 20 -9.71 -9.77 9.47
N PRO A 21 -9.06 -10.93 9.71
CA PRO A 21 -8.21 -11.55 8.69
C PRO A 21 -9.01 -11.77 7.41
N LYS A 22 -8.54 -11.19 6.29
CA LYS A 22 -9.10 -11.48 4.97
C LYS A 22 -8.78 -12.94 4.65
N ARG A 23 -9.82 -13.76 4.73
CA ARG A 23 -9.74 -15.22 4.60
C ARG A 23 -9.67 -15.57 3.12
N GLY A 24 -8.46 -15.76 2.60
CA GLY A 24 -8.24 -16.59 1.42
C GLY A 24 -8.71 -18.02 1.67
N ASP A 25 -8.55 -18.51 2.91
CA ASP A 25 -9.32 -19.56 3.59
C ASP A 25 -8.94 -19.55 5.09
N HIS A 26 -9.33 -20.59 5.85
CA HIS A 26 -9.12 -20.73 7.29
C HIS A 26 -7.71 -21.21 7.67
N ILE A 27 -6.84 -21.48 6.69
CA ILE A 27 -5.49 -22.02 6.90
C ILE A 27 -4.40 -21.01 6.52
N TRP A 28 -4.67 -20.07 5.58
CA TRP A 28 -3.71 -19.02 5.21
C TRP A 28 -4.37 -17.64 4.98
N PRO A 29 -3.88 -16.55 5.62
CA PRO A 29 -4.37 -15.20 5.34
C PRO A 29 -3.97 -14.73 3.93
N GLU A 30 -4.78 -13.88 3.32
CA GLU A 30 -4.49 -13.26 2.03
C GLU A 30 -3.12 -12.54 2.06
N GLU A 31 -2.31 -12.75 1.01
CA GLU A 31 -1.00 -12.11 0.89
C GLU A 31 -1.14 -10.68 0.37
N ASN A 32 -0.45 -9.76 1.04
CA ASN A 32 -0.30 -8.38 0.59
C ASN A 32 1.07 -8.17 -0.06
N PHE A 33 1.27 -6.99 -0.67
CA PHE A 33 2.60 -6.54 -1.08
C PHE A 33 2.96 -5.20 -0.42
N ILE A 34 4.26 -4.96 -0.25
CA ILE A 34 4.78 -3.64 0.12
C ILE A 34 5.49 -3.05 -1.09
N LEU A 35 5.23 -1.78 -1.36
CA LEU A 35 5.96 -0.98 -2.33
C LEU A 35 6.66 0.17 -1.62
N ILE A 36 7.98 0.16 -1.62
CA ILE A 36 8.82 1.22 -1.04
C ILE A 36 9.31 2.08 -2.19
N ILE A 37 9.01 3.38 -2.17
CA ILE A 37 9.36 4.31 -3.26
C ILE A 37 10.28 5.39 -2.70
N TYR A 38 11.41 5.61 -3.36
CA TYR A 38 12.28 6.76 -3.10
C TYR A 38 11.94 7.87 -4.10
N CYS A 39 11.53 9.02 -3.59
CA CYS A 39 11.13 10.15 -4.42
C CYS A 39 11.32 11.48 -3.70
N GLU A 40 11.22 12.58 -4.45
CA GLU A 40 11.22 13.94 -3.91
C GLU A 40 9.85 14.27 -3.26
N ASP A 41 9.82 15.22 -2.32
CA ASP A 41 8.61 15.59 -1.56
C ASP A 41 7.41 15.92 -2.46
N ASN A 42 7.64 16.60 -3.57
CA ASN A 42 6.59 16.92 -4.54
C ASN A 42 5.96 15.67 -5.18
N GLN A 43 6.74 14.60 -5.35
CA GLN A 43 6.24 13.32 -5.85
C GLN A 43 5.51 12.55 -4.76
N ALA A 44 5.98 12.64 -3.50
CA ALA A 44 5.32 12.03 -2.35
C ALA A 44 3.89 12.57 -2.20
N SER A 45 3.68 13.89 -2.27
CA SER A 45 2.35 14.49 -2.19
C SER A 45 1.41 14.03 -3.32
N ILE A 46 1.92 13.86 -4.55
CA ILE A 46 1.13 13.34 -5.67
C ILE A 46 0.72 11.88 -5.40
N ILE A 47 1.62 11.07 -4.86
CA ILE A 47 1.36 9.67 -4.52
C ILE A 47 0.34 9.58 -3.38
N GLU A 48 0.47 10.38 -2.33
CA GLU A 48 -0.48 10.39 -1.20
C GLU A 48 -1.91 10.72 -1.65
N ASN A 49 -2.08 11.76 -2.48
CA ASN A 49 -3.39 12.12 -3.02
C ASN A 49 -3.99 10.97 -3.86
N ALA A 50 -3.20 10.34 -4.71
CA ALA A 50 -3.66 9.18 -5.48
C ALA A 50 -4.04 7.99 -4.57
N MET A 51 -3.33 7.81 -3.45
CA MET A 51 -3.66 6.78 -2.46
C MET A 51 -4.94 7.07 -1.67
N GLU A 52 -5.29 8.34 -1.48
CA GLU A 52 -6.61 8.74 -0.93
C GLU A 52 -7.75 8.37 -1.87
N GLU A 53 -7.66 8.72 -3.15
CA GLU A 53 -8.66 8.35 -4.16
C GLU A 53 -8.87 6.82 -4.23
N ILE A 54 -7.77 6.05 -4.17
CA ILE A 54 -7.84 4.59 -4.14
C ILE A 54 -8.55 4.10 -2.88
N ARG A 55 -8.29 4.68 -1.71
CA ARG A 55 -8.96 4.28 -0.46
C ARG A 55 -10.45 4.56 -0.49
N GLU A 56 -10.87 5.67 -1.08
CA GLU A 56 -12.29 5.99 -1.26
C GLU A 56 -13.00 4.96 -2.15
N GLY A 57 -12.32 4.48 -3.21
CA GLY A 57 -12.84 3.44 -4.09
C GLY A 57 -12.88 2.04 -3.47
N PHE A 58 -12.01 1.77 -2.49
CA PHE A 58 -11.80 0.45 -1.90
C PHE A 58 -11.71 0.51 -0.35
N PRO A 59 -12.77 0.94 0.35
CA PRO A 59 -12.73 1.21 1.79
C PRO A 59 -12.41 -0.03 2.64
N ASP A 60 -12.83 -1.22 2.18
CA ASP A 60 -12.65 -2.48 2.89
C ASP A 60 -11.32 -3.20 2.56
N GLU A 61 -10.49 -2.64 1.66
CA GLU A 61 -9.22 -3.26 1.24
C GLU A 61 -8.06 -3.04 2.22
N GLY A 62 -8.26 -2.22 3.26
CA GLY A 62 -7.22 -2.01 4.27
C GLY A 62 -5.93 -1.40 3.71
N ILE A 63 -6.01 -0.76 2.55
CA ILE A 63 -4.86 -0.13 1.85
C ILE A 63 -4.25 0.93 2.77
N ARG A 64 -2.93 0.94 2.89
CA ARG A 64 -2.16 1.90 3.69
C ARG A 64 -1.01 2.49 2.88
N CYS A 65 -0.78 3.79 3.09
CA CYS A 65 0.36 4.54 2.57
C CYS A 65 0.99 5.29 3.74
N PHE A 66 2.31 5.30 3.80
CA PHE A 66 3.09 5.98 4.83
C PHE A 66 4.24 6.72 4.14
N VAL A 67 4.44 7.98 4.52
CA VAL A 67 5.58 8.78 4.09
C VAL A 67 6.51 8.98 5.29
N THR A 68 7.80 8.77 5.06
CA THR A 68 8.84 8.88 6.09
C THR A 68 10.12 9.43 5.46
N GLY A 69 10.75 10.36 6.17
CA GLY A 69 11.90 11.15 5.70
C GLY A 69 11.97 12.46 6.45
#